data_AF-A0A199V1W3-F1
#
_entry.id   AF-A0A199V1W3-F1
#
_cell.length_a   1.000
_cell.length_b   1.000
_cell.length_c   1.000
_cell.angle_alpha   90.00
_cell.angle_beta   90.00
_cell.angle_gamma   90.00
#
_symmetry.space_group_name_H-M   'P 1'
#
loop_
_entity.id
_entity.type
_entity.pdbx_description
1 polymer ?
#
loop_
_entity_poly.entity_id
_entity_poly.type
_entity_poly.pdbx_seq_one_letter_code
_entity_poly.pdbx_strand_id
1 'polypeptide(L)'
;MEPVERLRSGFDYFKKEIYEKKHELFSQLAEGQSPKFMVFACADSRVCPSVVLNFQPGEAFTVRNIANMVPPYDQTKYAGVGAAIDDFIEDWVKICTPARDKVKKEYASLPFADQCTKCEKEAVNVSLENLKTYPFVKEGLEKKTLKLIGGHYDFVKGNFETWEI
;
A
#
# COMPACT_ATOMS: atom_id res chain seq x y z
N MET A 1 23.00 18.24 9.15
CA MET A 1 22.72 17.30 10.25
C MET A 1 23.18 15.94 9.77
N GLU A 2 24.03 15.27 10.53
CA GLU A 2 24.52 13.94 10.13
C GLU A 2 23.37 12.92 10.14
N PRO A 3 23.34 11.93 9.22
CA PRO A 3 22.23 10.97 9.12
C PRO A 3 21.93 10.25 10.44
N VAL A 4 22.98 9.85 11.16
CA VAL A 4 22.86 9.17 12.45
C VAL A 4 22.23 10.09 13.51
N GLU A 5 22.61 11.36 13.54
CA GLU A 5 22.04 12.36 14.45
C GLU A 5 20.56 12.60 14.15
N ARG A 6 20.18 12.62 12.87
CA ARG A 6 18.78 12.75 12.45
C ARG A 6 17.93 11.57 12.93
N LEU A 7 18.46 10.35 12.90
CA LEU A 7 17.76 9.16 13.41
C LEU A 7 17.57 9.23 14.93
N ARG A 8 18.63 9.58 15.66
CA ARG A 8 18.58 9.70 17.13
C ARG A 8 17.61 10.78 17.59
N SER A 9 17.74 11.99 17.05
CA SER A 9 16.85 13.10 17.40
C SER A 9 15.39 12.81 17.03
N GLY A 10 15.13 12.10 15.93
CA GLY A 10 13.80 11.63 15.56
C GLY A 10 13.20 10.63 16.57
N PHE A 11 14.02 9.69 17.06
CA PHE A 11 13.59 8.75 18.09
C PHE A 11 13.33 9.43 19.44
N ASP A 12 14.22 10.35 19.85
CA ASP A 12 14.04 11.11 21.10
C ASP A 12 12.74 11.92 21.08
N TYR A 13 12.42 12.54 19.94
CA TYR A 13 11.13 13.19 19.74
C TYR A 13 9.97 12.21 19.85
N PHE A 14 10.00 11.08 19.12
CA PHE A 14 8.96 10.06 19.18
C PHE A 14 8.72 9.58 20.62
N LYS A 15 9.79 9.31 21.37
CA LYS A 15 9.71 8.84 22.74
C LYS A 15 8.98 9.84 23.63
N LYS A 16 9.40 11.10 23.63
CA LYS A 16 8.86 12.16 24.52
C LYS A 16 7.47 12.63 24.11
N GLU A 17 7.27 12.85 22.81
CA GLU A 17 6.08 13.53 22.31
C GLU A 17 4.94 12.56 21.93
N ILE A 18 5.25 11.28 21.72
CA ILE A 18 4.26 10.31 21.25
C ILE A 18 4.16 9.13 22.21
N TYR A 19 5.26 8.42 22.48
CA TYR A 19 5.24 7.20 23.28
C TYR A 19 4.85 7.46 24.73
N GLU A 20 5.57 8.35 25.43
CA GLU A 20 5.33 8.65 26.85
C GLU A 20 3.95 9.29 27.07
N LYS A 21 3.48 10.13 26.13
CA LYS A 21 2.15 10.76 26.19
C LYS A 21 0.99 9.80 25.89
N LYS A 22 1.25 8.65 25.25
CA LYS A 22 0.28 7.62 24.92
C LYS A 22 0.62 6.29 25.61
N HIS A 23 1.13 6.34 26.84
CA HIS A 23 1.63 5.17 27.55
C HIS A 23 0.61 4.03 27.60
N GLU A 24 -0.65 4.31 27.94
CA GLU A 24 -1.71 3.28 28.00
C GLU A 24 -1.89 2.53 26.67
N LEU A 25 -1.94 3.26 25.55
CA LEU A 25 -2.05 2.68 24.21
C LEU A 25 -0.87 1.73 23.94
N PHE A 26 0.36 2.18 24.18
CA PHE A 26 1.54 1.37 23.92
C PHE A 26 1.67 0.19 24.89
N SER A 27 1.22 0.32 26.14
CA SER A 27 1.15 -0.81 27.07
C SER A 27 0.18 -1.89 26.58
N GLN A 28 -1.01 -1.51 26.09
CA GLN A 28 -1.97 -2.47 25.53
C GLN A 28 -1.40 -3.15 24.28
N LEU A 29 -0.77 -2.38 23.38
CA LEU A 29 -0.17 -2.92 22.15
C LEU A 29 1.03 -3.84 22.41
N ALA A 30 1.71 -3.71 23.55
CA ALA A 30 2.79 -4.61 23.95
C ALA A 30 2.28 -6.02 24.25
N GLU A 31 1.04 -6.16 24.73
CA GLU A 31 0.40 -7.46 24.97
C GLU A 31 -0.11 -8.11 23.66
N GLY A 32 -0.41 -7.30 22.65
CA GLY A 32 -0.77 -7.77 21.32
C GLY A 32 -1.42 -6.71 20.44
N GLN A 33 -1.45 -6.96 19.12
CA GLN A 33 -2.13 -6.12 18.14
C GLN A 33 -3.27 -6.87 17.44
N SER A 34 -4.36 -6.16 17.12
CA SER A 34 -5.49 -6.68 16.35
C SER A 34 -5.97 -5.64 15.32
N PRO A 35 -5.12 -5.30 14.32
CA PRO A 35 -5.44 -4.28 13.33
C PRO A 35 -6.70 -4.64 12.54
N LYS A 36 -7.51 -3.63 12.24
CA LYS A 36 -8.75 -3.78 11.46
C LYS A 36 -8.54 -3.52 9.98
N PHE A 37 -7.45 -2.86 9.62
CA PHE A 37 -7.08 -2.57 8.24
C PHE A 37 -5.82 -3.32 7.82
N MET A 38 -5.83 -3.88 6.62
CA MET A 38 -4.63 -4.28 5.88
C MET A 38 -4.46 -3.28 4.73
N VAL A 39 -3.34 -2.56 4.69
CA VAL A 39 -3.14 -1.46 3.74
C VAL A 39 -1.93 -1.76 2.87
N PHE A 40 -2.15 -1.83 1.56
CA PHE A 40 -1.09 -1.85 0.56
C PHE A 40 -0.91 -0.42 0.03
N ALA A 41 0.23 0.19 0.33
CA ALA A 41 0.52 1.58 -0.03
C ALA A 41 1.86 1.72 -0.77
N CYS A 42 2.04 2.84 -1.47
CA CYS A 42 3.25 2.99 -2.28
C CYS A 42 4.47 3.27 -1.38
N ALA A 43 5.64 2.82 -1.82
CA ALA A 43 6.93 3.13 -1.20
C ALA A 43 7.28 4.63 -1.28
N ASP A 44 6.60 5.40 -2.15
CA ASP A 44 6.75 6.85 -2.23
C ASP A 44 6.61 7.51 -0.85
N SER A 45 7.58 8.35 -0.49
CA SER A 45 7.68 8.96 0.84
C SER A 45 6.55 9.93 1.14
N ARG A 46 5.83 10.43 0.13
CA ARG A 46 4.76 11.42 0.25
C ARG A 46 3.41 10.81 0.64
N VAL A 47 3.25 9.49 0.52
CA VAL A 47 1.96 8.80 0.65
C VAL A 47 1.93 7.82 1.83
N CYS A 48 2.66 8.13 2.90
CA CYS A 48 2.67 7.29 4.11
C CYS A 48 1.24 7.18 4.69
N PRO A 49 0.63 5.98 4.71
CA PRO A 49 -0.79 5.83 5.06
C PRO A 49 -1.06 6.21 6.53
N SER A 50 -0.12 5.96 7.44
CA SER A 50 -0.25 6.40 8.84
C SER A 50 -0.34 7.92 8.98
N VAL A 51 0.24 8.68 8.05
CA VAL A 51 0.16 10.13 8.03
C VAL A 51 -1.09 10.59 7.28
N VAL A 52 -1.29 10.12 6.05
CA VAL A 52 -2.37 10.57 5.16
C VAL A 52 -3.75 10.22 5.70
N LEU A 53 -3.89 9.04 6.33
CA LEU A 53 -5.16 8.53 6.86
C LEU A 53 -5.25 8.61 8.39
N ASN A 54 -4.25 9.20 9.04
CA ASN A 54 -4.18 9.37 10.49
C ASN A 54 -4.31 8.04 11.29
N PHE A 55 -3.85 6.91 10.74
CA PHE A 55 -3.83 5.66 11.49
C PHE A 55 -2.92 5.75 12.71
N GLN A 56 -3.47 5.39 13.86
CA GLN A 56 -2.75 5.21 15.10
C GLN A 56 -2.02 3.86 15.13
N PRO A 57 -0.98 3.70 15.99
CA PRO A 57 -0.36 2.41 16.24
C PRO A 57 -1.41 1.34 16.56
N GLY A 58 -1.31 0.19 15.88
CA GLY A 58 -2.22 -0.95 16.07
C GLY A 58 -3.50 -0.93 15.22
N GLU A 59 -3.84 0.15 14.52
CA GLU A 59 -5.07 0.21 13.71
C GLU A 59 -4.93 -0.49 12.35
N ALA A 60 -3.78 -0.33 11.71
CA ALA A 60 -3.52 -0.80 10.35
C ALA A 60 -2.23 -1.61 10.26
N PHE A 61 -2.32 -2.80 9.68
CA PHE A 61 -1.16 -3.55 9.20
C PHE A 61 -0.81 -3.05 7.80
N THR A 62 0.38 -2.48 7.60
CA THR A 62 0.73 -1.79 6.36
C THR A 62 1.87 -2.48 5.63
N VAL A 63 1.68 -2.76 4.35
CA VAL A 63 2.73 -3.18 3.41
C VAL A 63 3.00 -2.03 2.45
N ARG A 64 4.28 -1.65 2.29
CA ARG A 64 4.71 -0.60 1.35
C ARG A 64 5.70 -1.16 0.35
N ASN A 65 5.38 -1.04 -0.93
CA ASN A 65 6.22 -1.48 -2.03
C ASN A 65 6.09 -0.54 -3.24
N ILE A 66 6.91 -0.76 -4.26
CA ILE A 66 6.93 0.07 -5.47
C ILE A 66 5.56 -0.06 -6.16
N ALA A 67 4.90 1.08 -6.37
CA ALA A 67 3.58 1.19 -6.98
C ALA A 67 2.44 0.41 -6.28
N ASN A 68 2.58 0.08 -4.98
CA ASN A 68 1.54 -0.56 -4.16
C ASN A 68 0.88 -1.78 -4.81
N MET A 69 1.68 -2.56 -5.54
CA MET A 69 1.19 -3.69 -6.32
C MET A 69 1.08 -4.94 -5.45
N VAL A 70 0.05 -5.73 -5.73
CA VAL A 70 -0.11 -7.08 -5.19
C VAL A 70 -0.04 -8.06 -6.36
N PRO A 71 0.91 -9.01 -6.39
CA PRO A 71 0.95 -10.03 -7.41
C PRO A 71 -0.23 -11.00 -7.26
N PRO A 72 -0.65 -11.72 -8.32
CA PRO A 72 -1.61 -12.81 -8.18
C PRO A 72 -1.03 -13.93 -7.31
N TYR A 73 -1.91 -14.68 -6.66
CA TYR A 73 -1.52 -15.82 -5.86
C TYR A 73 -0.87 -16.91 -6.73
N ASP A 74 0.43 -17.11 -6.53
CA ASP A 74 1.20 -18.14 -7.20
C ASP A 74 2.28 -18.66 -6.25
N GLN A 75 2.11 -19.92 -5.80
CA GLN A 75 3.03 -20.61 -4.89
C GLN A 75 4.37 -20.99 -5.54
N THR A 76 4.49 -20.85 -6.86
CA THR A 76 5.66 -21.28 -7.62
C THR A 76 6.52 -20.11 -8.10
N LYS A 77 5.89 -18.96 -8.38
CA LYS A 77 6.56 -17.82 -9.02
C LYS A 77 7.03 -16.71 -8.06
N TYR A 78 6.33 -16.52 -6.94
CA TYR A 78 6.65 -15.45 -5.97
C TYR A 78 7.16 -15.99 -4.62
N ALA A 79 7.59 -17.25 -4.58
CA ALA A 79 7.91 -17.98 -3.35
C ALA A 79 9.34 -17.78 -2.82
N GLY A 80 10.16 -16.89 -3.39
CA GLY A 80 11.55 -16.72 -2.94
C GLY A 80 12.16 -15.36 -3.26
N VAL A 81 12.91 -14.82 -2.29
CA VAL A 81 13.64 -13.53 -2.30
C VAL A 81 14.91 -13.58 -3.17
N GLY A 82 14.85 -14.28 -4.31
CA GLY A 82 16.04 -14.72 -5.07
C GLY A 82 16.26 -14.07 -6.43
N ALA A 83 15.57 -12.98 -6.77
CA ALA A 83 15.81 -12.28 -8.04
C ALA A 83 17.02 -11.33 -7.89
N ALA A 84 17.90 -11.33 -8.89
CA ALA A 84 18.92 -10.29 -9.03
C ALA A 84 18.23 -8.91 -9.04
N ILE A 85 18.81 -7.93 -8.33
CA ILE A 85 18.18 -6.62 -8.07
C ILE A 85 17.74 -5.93 -9.37
N ASP A 86 18.50 -6.09 -10.45
CA ASP A 86 18.22 -5.45 -11.75
C ASP A 86 17.00 -6.05 -12.46
N ASP A 87 16.80 -7.37 -12.40
CA ASP A 87 15.64 -8.05 -13.04
C ASP A 87 14.37 -7.96 -12.18
N PHE A 88 14.53 -7.85 -10.85
CA PHE A 88 13.41 -7.84 -9.91
C PHE A 88 12.44 -6.69 -10.16
N ILE A 89 12.95 -5.48 -10.41
CA ILE A 89 12.09 -4.30 -10.61
C ILE A 89 11.32 -4.40 -11.93
N GLU A 90 11.98 -4.86 -12.99
CA GLU A 90 11.32 -5.01 -14.30
C GLU A 90 10.18 -6.02 -14.23
N ASP A 91 10.42 -7.16 -13.60
CA ASP A 91 9.38 -8.18 -13.41
C ASP A 91 8.29 -7.74 -12.44
N TRP A 92 8.64 -6.97 -11.41
CA TRP A 92 7.67 -6.39 -10.49
C TRP A 92 6.70 -5.44 -11.20
N VAL A 93 7.21 -4.51 -12.02
CA VAL A 93 6.34 -3.56 -12.73
C VAL A 93 5.45 -4.22 -13.80
N LYS A 94 5.81 -5.42 -14.27
CA LYS A 94 4.96 -6.18 -15.21
C LYS A 94 3.62 -6.59 -14.59
N ILE A 95 3.48 -6.63 -13.27
CA ILE A 95 2.20 -6.92 -12.58
C ILE A 95 1.09 -5.98 -13.07
N CYS A 96 1.40 -4.70 -13.31
CA CYS A 96 0.43 -3.71 -13.79
C CYS A 96 0.41 -3.51 -15.31
N THR A 97 1.01 -4.41 -16.09
CA THR A 97 0.87 -4.41 -17.56
C THR A 97 -0.59 -4.36 -18.01
N PRO A 98 -1.53 -5.13 -17.41
CA PRO A 98 -2.94 -5.06 -17.80
C PRO A 98 -3.55 -3.66 -17.62
N ALA A 99 -3.16 -2.94 -16.56
CA ALA A 99 -3.63 -1.57 -16.30
C ALA A 99 -3.16 -0.60 -17.40
N ARG A 100 -1.85 -0.66 -17.73
CA ARG A 100 -1.26 0.14 -18.80
C ARG A 100 -1.94 -0.13 -20.14
N ASP A 101 -2.12 -1.39 -20.49
CA ASP A 101 -2.67 -1.79 -21.79
C ASP A 101 -4.14 -1.40 -21.92
N LYS A 102 -4.92 -1.55 -20.84
CA LYS A 102 -6.29 -1.03 -20.75
C LYS A 102 -6.32 0.49 -20.97
N VAL A 103 -5.45 1.23 -20.29
CA VAL A 103 -5.45 2.70 -20.39
C VAL A 103 -5.05 3.17 -21.78
N LYS A 104 -4.01 2.56 -22.38
CA LYS A 104 -3.61 2.86 -23.75
C LYS A 104 -4.70 2.55 -24.77
N LYS A 105 -5.54 1.54 -24.52
CA LYS A 105 -6.65 1.18 -25.40
C LYS A 105 -7.84 2.14 -25.25
N GLU A 106 -8.24 2.44 -24.02
CA GLU A 106 -9.49 3.15 -23.73
C GLU A 106 -9.32 4.68 -23.63
N TYR A 107 -8.11 5.15 -23.33
CA TYR A 107 -7.81 6.56 -23.08
C TYR A 107 -6.64 7.09 -23.93
N ALA A 108 -6.40 6.48 -25.10
CA ALA A 108 -5.30 6.85 -26.01
C ALA A 108 -5.29 8.34 -26.40
N SER A 109 -6.48 8.95 -26.46
CA SER A 109 -6.68 10.34 -26.86
C SER A 109 -6.44 11.35 -25.74
N LEU A 110 -6.34 10.90 -24.48
CA LEU A 110 -6.09 11.80 -23.35
C LEU A 110 -4.63 12.26 -23.33
N PRO A 111 -4.34 13.45 -22.78
CA PRO A 111 -2.97 13.86 -22.46
C PRO A 111 -2.26 12.80 -21.59
N PHE A 112 -0.95 12.66 -21.77
CA PHE A 112 -0.17 11.63 -21.08
C PHE A 112 -0.32 11.68 -19.54
N ALA A 113 -0.38 12.88 -18.95
CA ALA A 113 -0.58 13.05 -17.52
C ALA A 113 -1.94 12.49 -17.04
N ASP A 114 -2.99 12.66 -17.83
CA ASP A 114 -4.30 12.10 -17.53
C ASP A 114 -4.32 10.57 -17.72
N GLN A 115 -3.59 10.05 -18.72
CA GLN A 115 -3.35 8.61 -18.85
C GLN A 115 -2.61 8.03 -17.64
N CYS A 116 -1.60 8.73 -17.11
CA CYS A 116 -0.90 8.30 -15.88
C CYS A 116 -1.86 8.21 -14.71
N THR A 117 -2.69 9.23 -14.49
CA THR A 117 -3.69 9.25 -13.41
C THR A 117 -4.69 8.09 -13.55
N LYS A 118 -5.13 7.80 -14.79
CA LYS A 118 -5.98 6.63 -15.07
C LYS A 118 -5.25 5.32 -14.78
N CYS A 119 -3.98 5.23 -15.16
CA CYS A 119 -3.16 4.05 -14.95
C CYS A 119 -2.91 3.77 -13.47
N GLU A 120 -2.77 4.80 -12.63
CA GLU A 120 -2.65 4.66 -11.17
C GLU A 120 -3.90 3.99 -10.58
N LYS A 121 -5.10 4.45 -10.95
CA LYS A 121 -6.36 3.86 -10.47
C LYS A 121 -6.59 2.44 -11.01
N GLU A 122 -6.25 2.20 -12.27
CA GLU A 122 -6.35 0.86 -12.86
C GLU A 122 -5.32 -0.11 -12.27
N ALA A 123 -4.13 0.36 -11.85
CA ALA A 123 -3.16 -0.46 -11.14
C ALA A 123 -3.68 -0.92 -9.75
N VAL A 124 -4.43 -0.05 -9.06
CA VAL A 124 -5.17 -0.42 -7.84
C VAL A 124 -6.19 -1.51 -8.16
N ASN A 125 -6.99 -1.35 -9.22
CA ASN A 125 -7.96 -2.37 -9.63
C ASN A 125 -7.31 -3.73 -9.92
N VAL A 126 -6.20 -3.75 -10.65
CA VAL A 126 -5.43 -5.00 -10.92
C VAL A 126 -4.97 -5.64 -9.62
N SER A 127 -4.48 -4.86 -8.66
CA SER A 127 -4.01 -5.38 -7.37
C SER A 127 -5.15 -5.93 -6.51
N LEU A 128 -6.33 -5.28 -6.55
CA LEU A 128 -7.51 -5.77 -5.85
C LEU A 128 -8.06 -7.06 -6.49
N GLU A 129 -8.04 -7.18 -7.82
CA GLU A 129 -8.36 -8.44 -8.52
C GLU A 129 -7.34 -9.54 -8.19
N ASN A 130 -6.05 -9.21 -8.13
CA ASN A 130 -5.02 -10.14 -7.69
C ASN A 130 -5.26 -10.61 -6.24
N LEU A 131 -5.66 -9.72 -5.33
CA LEU A 131 -6.02 -10.10 -3.97
C LEU A 131 -7.16 -11.13 -3.94
N LYS A 132 -8.17 -11.01 -4.82
CA LYS A 132 -9.27 -12.01 -4.93
C LYS A 132 -8.78 -13.42 -5.28
N THR A 133 -7.57 -13.57 -5.83
CA THR A 133 -6.98 -14.88 -6.16
C THR A 133 -6.40 -15.62 -4.94
N TYR A 134 -6.18 -14.93 -3.81
CA TYR A 134 -5.67 -15.55 -2.58
C TYR A 134 -6.79 -16.32 -1.87
N PRO A 135 -6.58 -17.60 -1.49
CA PRO A 135 -7.63 -18.44 -0.90
C PRO A 135 -8.32 -17.81 0.33
N PHE A 136 -7.55 -17.23 1.25
CA PHE A 136 -8.09 -16.62 2.48
C PHE A 136 -8.84 -15.31 2.21
N VAL A 137 -8.44 -14.55 1.19
CA VAL A 137 -9.16 -13.32 0.77
C VAL A 137 -10.49 -13.71 0.16
N LYS A 138 -10.48 -14.68 -0.76
CA LYS A 138 -11.68 -15.21 -1.39
C LYS A 138 -12.67 -15.71 -0.35
N GLU A 139 -12.21 -16.54 0.58
CA GLU A 139 -13.03 -17.06 1.68
C GLU A 139 -13.61 -15.93 2.55
N GLY A 140 -12.78 -14.92 2.89
CA GLY A 140 -13.22 -13.78 3.69
C GLY A 140 -14.29 -12.93 2.99
N LEU A 141 -14.19 -12.75 1.67
CA LEU A 141 -15.19 -12.06 0.86
C LEU A 141 -16.50 -12.85 0.80
N GLU A 142 -16.44 -14.16 0.54
CA GLU A 142 -17.60 -15.05 0.50
C GLU A 142 -18.35 -15.07 1.83
N LYS A 143 -17.61 -15.11 2.94
CA LYS A 143 -18.16 -15.07 4.31
C LYS A 143 -18.54 -13.67 4.78
N LYS A 144 -18.29 -12.63 3.97
CA LYS A 144 -18.52 -11.21 4.31
C LYS A 144 -17.79 -10.76 5.59
N THR A 145 -16.68 -11.41 5.92
CA THR A 145 -15.79 -11.02 7.01
C THR A 145 -14.66 -10.11 6.54
N LEU A 146 -14.50 -9.97 5.22
CA LEU A 146 -13.53 -9.10 4.56
C LEU A 146 -14.23 -8.20 3.54
N LYS A 147 -13.68 -7.00 3.33
CA LYS A 147 -14.00 -6.12 2.21
C LYS A 147 -12.72 -5.67 1.52
N LEU A 148 -12.79 -5.47 0.21
CA LEU A 148 -11.71 -4.87 -0.58
C LEU A 148 -12.11 -3.45 -0.98
N ILE A 149 -11.22 -2.50 -0.74
CA ILE A 149 -11.45 -1.07 -1.00
C ILE A 149 -10.25 -0.55 -1.79
N GLY A 150 -10.51 0.04 -2.96
CA GLY A 150 -9.55 0.83 -3.70
C GLY A 150 -9.47 2.24 -3.16
N GLY A 151 -8.27 2.83 -3.19
CA GLY A 151 -8.04 4.21 -2.79
C GLY A 151 -7.01 4.89 -3.68
N HIS A 152 -7.25 6.15 -4.02
CA HIS A 152 -6.32 7.00 -4.76
C HIS A 152 -6.15 8.33 -4.03
N TYR A 153 -4.89 8.68 -3.74
CA TYR A 153 -4.52 9.92 -3.07
C TYR A 153 -3.75 10.81 -4.04
N ASP A 154 -4.32 11.96 -4.39
CA ASP A 154 -3.61 13.00 -5.14
C ASP A 154 -2.86 13.89 -4.16
N PHE A 155 -1.54 13.72 -4.10
CA PHE A 155 -0.66 14.53 -3.24
C PHE A 155 -0.66 16.02 -3.61
N VAL A 156 -0.87 16.35 -4.89
CA VAL A 156 -0.82 17.75 -5.36
C VAL A 156 -2.13 18.47 -5.03
N LYS A 157 -3.26 17.82 -5.26
CA LYS A 157 -4.59 18.39 -4.99
C LYS A 157 -5.06 18.16 -3.55
N GLY A 158 -4.41 17.26 -2.82
CA GLY A 158 -4.79 16.88 -1.46
C GLY A 158 -6.13 16.15 -1.39
N ASN A 159 -6.57 15.49 -2.46
CA ASN A 159 -7.82 14.74 -2.46
C ASN A 159 -7.57 13.25 -2.25
N PHE A 160 -8.52 12.58 -1.61
CA PHE A 160 -8.51 11.14 -1.43
C PHE A 160 -9.86 10.59 -1.86
N GLU A 161 -9.86 9.66 -2.80
CA GLU A 161 -11.06 8.98 -3.28
C GLU A 161 -10.97 7.48 -2.99
N THR A 162 -12.12 6.85 -2.78
CA THR A 162 -12.22 5.41 -2.51
C THR A 162 -13.35 4.78 -3.30
N TRP A 163 -13.20 3.51 -3.64
CA TRP A 163 -14.23 2.72 -4.33
C TRP A 163 -14.20 1.25 -3.91
N GLU A 164 -15.34 0.56 -4.06
CA GLU A 164 -15.45 -0.89 -3.87
C GLU A 164 -15.45 -1.59 -5.24
N ILE A 165 -15.02 -2.86 -5.29
CA ILE A 165 -14.98 -3.71 -6.51
C ILE A 165 -15.57 -5.10 -6.28
#